data_AF-A0A382YTV9-F1
#
_entry.id   AF-A0A382YTV9-F1
#
_cell.length_a   1.000
_cell.length_b   1.000
_cell.length_c   1.000
_cell.angle_alpha   90.00
_cell.angle_beta   90.00
_cell.angle_gamma   90.00
#
_symmetry.space_group_name_H-M   'P 1'
#
loop_
_entity.id
_entity.type
_entity.pdbx_description
1 polymer ?
#
loop_
_entity_poly.entity_id
_entity_poly.type
_entity_poly.pdbx_seq_one_letter_code
_entity_poly.pdbx_strand_id
1 'polypeptide(L)'
;MKYISFYKHIVMILFIGMLYTAQEEINFYADSWALLIGINEYQFEKPLNYAVADAEEIQRLLVEKLGFPEQNIEILLDDNATLNGIK
;
A
#
# COMPACT_ATOMS: atom_id res chain seq x y z
N MET A 1 22.31 -33.81 35.46
CA MET A 1 20.90 -33.37 35.25
C MET A 1 20.73 -31.86 35.01
N LYS A 2 21.51 -30.96 35.64
CA LYS A 2 21.40 -29.49 35.43
C LYS A 2 21.70 -29.02 33.99
N TYR A 3 22.68 -29.64 33.31
CA TYR A 3 23.04 -29.33 31.92
C TYR A 3 21.90 -29.58 30.91
N ILE A 4 21.13 -30.65 31.11
CA ILE A 4 19.98 -31.00 30.25
C ILE A 4 18.86 -29.96 30.39
N SER A 5 18.63 -29.46 31.61
CA SER A 5 17.66 -28.39 31.86
C SER A 5 18.07 -27.08 31.16
N PHE A 6 19.36 -26.73 31.19
CA PHE A 6 19.87 -25.51 30.55
C PHE A 6 19.77 -25.57 29.01
N TYR A 7 20.18 -26.69 28.40
CA TYR A 7 20.04 -26.88 26.95
C TYR A 7 18.59 -26.78 26.46
N LYS A 8 17.63 -27.29 27.25
CA LYS A 8 16.20 -27.17 26.95
C LYS A 8 15.73 -25.71 26.85
N HIS A 9 16.24 -24.82 27.72
CA HIS A 9 15.90 -23.40 27.66
C HIS A 9 16.55 -22.71 26.45
N ILE A 10 17.80 -23.06 26.10
CA ILE A 10 18.45 -22.55 24.89
C ILE A 10 17.69 -22.96 23.64
N VAL A 11 17.32 -24.24 23.51
CA VAL A 11 16.53 -24.74 22.38
C VAL A 11 15.15 -24.07 22.32
N MET A 12 14.51 -23.84 23.46
CA MET A 12 13.23 -23.14 23.53
C MET A 12 13.34 -21.69 23.03
N ILE A 13 14.39 -20.96 23.41
CA ILE A 13 14.62 -19.57 22.95
C ILE A 13 14.89 -19.55 21.44
N LEU A 14 15.68 -20.49 20.92
CA LEU A 14 15.92 -20.62 19.48
C LEU A 14 14.62 -20.89 18.70
N PHE A 15 13.76 -21.76 19.22
CA PHE A 15 12.46 -22.08 18.61
C PHE A 15 11.50 -20.89 18.61
N ILE A 16 11.47 -20.12 19.71
CA ILE A 16 10.68 -18.89 19.82
C ILE A 16 11.19 -17.86 18.82
N GLY A 17 12.50 -17.65 18.71
CA GLY A 17 13.10 -16.74 17.73
C GLY A 17 12.74 -17.09 16.29
N MET A 18 12.74 -18.40 15.96
CA MET A 18 12.35 -18.89 14.64
C MET A 18 10.86 -18.63 14.33
N LEU A 19 9.98 -18.80 15.33
CA LEU A 19 8.55 -18.48 15.20
C LEU A 19 8.30 -16.99 14.95
N TYR A 20 9.03 -16.10 15.63
CA TYR A 20 8.93 -14.66 15.40
C TYR A 20 9.34 -14.25 13.97
N THR A 21 10.36 -14.89 13.39
CA THR A 21 10.78 -14.60 12.01
C THR A 21 9.85 -15.18 10.94
N ALA A 22 9.01 -16.16 11.30
CA ALA A 22 8.09 -16.82 10.38
C ALA A 22 6.74 -16.10 10.24
N GLN A 23 6.57 -14.96 10.89
CA GLN A 23 5.38 -14.12 10.75
C GLN A 23 5.40 -13.46 9.36
N GLU A 24 4.72 -14.04 8.38
CA GLU A 24 4.46 -13.33 7.13
C GLU A 24 3.48 -12.19 7.40
N GLU A 25 3.83 -10.98 6.95
CA GLU A 25 2.87 -9.88 6.90
C GLU A 25 1.81 -10.22 5.86
N ILE A 26 0.57 -10.37 6.31
CA ILE A 26 -0.58 -10.55 5.41
C ILE A 26 -0.80 -9.22 4.70
N ASN A 27 -0.37 -9.13 3.43
CA ASN A 27 -0.72 -8.00 2.58
C ASN A 27 -2.18 -8.14 2.12
N PHE A 28 -3.09 -7.56 2.89
CA PHE A 28 -4.54 -7.58 2.63
C PHE A 28 -4.92 -6.98 1.27
N TYR A 29 -4.10 -6.09 0.72
CA TYR A 29 -4.39 -5.37 -0.52
C TYR A 29 -3.55 -5.85 -1.71
N ALA A 30 -2.90 -7.01 -1.59
CA ALA A 30 -2.02 -7.56 -2.64
C ALA A 30 -2.69 -7.72 -4.02
N ASP A 31 -4.02 -7.89 -4.06
CA ASP A 31 -4.81 -8.01 -5.30
C ASP A 31 -5.81 -6.85 -5.50
N SER A 32 -5.61 -5.73 -4.79
CA SER A 32 -6.52 -4.57 -4.86
C SER A 32 -6.25 -3.69 -6.09
N TRP A 33 -7.28 -2.98 -6.51
CA TRP A 33 -7.28 -2.06 -7.65
C TRP A 33 -7.79 -0.69 -7.23
N ALA A 34 -7.29 0.36 -7.88
CA ALA A 34 -7.75 1.73 -7.64
C ALA A 34 -7.77 2.54 -8.94
N LEU A 35 -8.77 3.42 -9.04
CA LEU A 35 -8.80 4.52 -10.01
C LEU A 35 -8.75 5.82 -9.22
N LEU A 36 -7.71 6.62 -9.45
CA LEU A 36 -7.50 7.91 -8.81
C LEU A 36 -7.73 9.02 -9.83
N ILE A 37 -8.50 10.03 -9.46
CA ILE A 37 -8.86 11.14 -10.36
C ILE A 37 -8.59 12.46 -9.65
N GLY A 38 -7.70 13.27 -10.22
CA GLY A 38 -7.35 14.60 -9.70
C GLY A 38 -7.52 15.66 -10.79
N ILE A 39 -8.40 16.63 -10.59
CA ILE A 39 -8.67 17.69 -11.59
C ILE A 39 -8.53 19.06 -10.93
N ASN A 40 -7.47 19.77 -11.31
CA ASN A 40 -7.27 21.17 -10.98
C ASN A 40 -7.88 22.06 -12.06
N GLU A 41 -7.58 21.77 -13.33
CA GLU A 41 -7.88 22.66 -14.46
C GLU A 41 -9.23 22.33 -15.11
N TYR A 42 -10.34 22.64 -14.44
CA TYR A 42 -11.67 22.48 -15.03
C TYR A 42 -11.89 23.46 -16.19
N GLN A 43 -12.39 22.96 -17.32
CA GLN A 43 -12.63 23.77 -18.52
C GLN A 43 -13.72 24.83 -18.37
N PHE A 44 -14.77 24.53 -17.61
CA PHE A 44 -15.97 25.38 -17.47
C PHE A 44 -16.23 25.84 -16.04
N GLU A 45 -15.42 25.36 -15.09
CA GLU A 45 -15.57 25.65 -13.67
C GLU A 45 -14.31 26.32 -13.14
N LYS A 46 -14.38 26.82 -11.90
CA LYS A 46 -13.21 27.43 -11.27
C LYS A 46 -12.10 26.39 -11.05
N PRO A 47 -10.84 26.72 -11.37
CA PRO A 47 -9.73 25.83 -11.08
C PRO A 47 -9.60 25.51 -9.58
N LEU A 48 -9.14 24.29 -9.30
CA LEU A 48 -8.73 23.85 -7.97
C LEU A 48 -7.21 23.88 -7.86
N ASN A 49 -6.69 23.85 -6.64
CA ASN A 49 -5.25 24.00 -6.40
C ASN A 49 -4.55 22.69 -6.00
N TYR A 50 -5.29 21.67 -5.58
CA TYR A 50 -4.71 20.52 -4.88
C TYR A 50 -5.25 19.15 -5.31
N ALA A 51 -6.27 19.07 -6.16
CA ALA A 51 -6.87 17.78 -6.51
C ALA A 51 -5.89 16.83 -7.21
N VAL A 52 -4.98 17.38 -8.04
CA VAL A 52 -3.89 16.60 -8.64
C VAL A 52 -2.90 16.11 -7.58
N ALA A 53 -2.44 17.01 -6.71
CA ALA A 53 -1.52 16.66 -5.64
C ALA A 53 -2.11 15.63 -4.65
N ASP A 54 -3.41 15.74 -4.35
CA ASP A 54 -4.14 14.81 -3.51
C ASP A 54 -4.17 13.41 -4.17
N ALA A 55 -4.44 13.32 -5.48
CA ALA A 55 -4.44 12.05 -6.20
C ALA A 55 -3.04 11.39 -6.21
N GLU A 56 -1.98 12.17 -6.42
CA GLU A 56 -0.60 11.68 -6.38
C GLU A 56 -0.19 11.19 -4.98
N GLU A 57 -0.57 11.92 -3.92
CA GLU A 57 -0.24 11.53 -2.55
C GLU A 57 -1.00 10.28 -2.11
N ILE A 58 -2.26 10.15 -2.54
CA ILE A 58 -3.03 8.92 -2.31
C ILE A 58 -2.40 7.73 -3.05
N GLN A 59 -1.92 7.90 -4.29
CA GLN A 59 -1.21 6.82 -4.99
C GLN A 59 -0.01 6.32 -4.17
N ARG A 60 0.82 7.24 -3.66
CA ARG A 60 1.97 6.90 -2.81
C ARG A 60 1.54 6.18 -1.54
N LEU A 61 0.48 6.66 -0.88
CA LEU A 61 -0.07 6.00 0.31
C LEU A 61 -0.51 4.55 0.02
N LEU A 62 -1.22 4.34 -1.10
CA LEU A 62 -1.71 3.01 -1.50
C LEU A 62 -0.56 2.04 -1.74
N VAL A 63 0.50 2.48 -2.44
CA VAL A 63 1.65 1.63 -2.74
C VAL A 63 2.52 1.42 -1.48
N GLU A 64 2.97 2.51 -0.85
CA GLU A 64 4.01 2.45 0.18
C GLU A 64 3.51 1.96 1.54
N LYS A 65 2.24 2.24 1.87
CA LYS A 65 1.68 1.92 3.20
C LYS A 65 0.67 0.79 3.17
N LEU A 66 -0.06 0.64 2.07
CA LEU A 66 -1.13 -0.34 1.96
C LEU A 66 -0.75 -1.54 1.08
N GLY A 67 0.35 -1.48 0.33
CA GLY A 67 0.84 -2.63 -0.44
C GLY A 67 0.02 -2.94 -1.69
N PHE A 68 -0.67 -1.94 -2.26
CA PHE A 68 -1.30 -2.07 -3.56
C PHE A 68 -0.22 -2.29 -4.64
N PRO A 69 -0.43 -3.22 -5.59
CA PRO A 69 0.43 -3.30 -6.76
C PRO A 69 0.30 -2.02 -7.58
N GLU A 70 1.42 -1.38 -7.89
CA GLU A 70 1.45 -0.12 -8.65
C GLU A 70 0.75 -0.27 -10.01
N GLN A 71 0.91 -1.43 -10.66
CA GLN A 71 0.26 -1.74 -11.93
C GLN A 71 -1.28 -1.87 -11.85
N ASN A 72 -1.85 -1.97 -10.66
CA ASN A 72 -3.31 -2.03 -10.45
C ASN A 72 -3.92 -0.65 -10.14
N ILE A 73 -3.10 0.42 -10.17
CA ILE A 73 -3.55 1.78 -9.92
C ILE A 73 -3.51 2.56 -11.23
N GLU A 74 -4.68 2.97 -11.71
CA GLU A 74 -4.81 3.94 -12.80
C GLU A 74 -4.98 5.33 -12.18
N ILE A 75 -4.27 6.33 -12.73
CA ILE A 75 -4.39 7.73 -12.30
C ILE A 75 -4.70 8.62 -13.50
N LEU A 76 -5.78 9.39 -13.39
CA LEU A 76 -6.22 10.34 -14.40
C LEU A 76 -6.16 11.76 -13.85
N LEU A 77 -5.38 12.61 -14.50
CA LEU A 77 -5.12 13.98 -14.06
C LEU A 77 -5.54 15.00 -15.11
N ASP A 78 -6.18 16.08 -14.66
CA ASP A 78 -6.61 17.22 -15.49
C ASP A 78 -7.24 16.80 -16.83
N ASP A 79 -6.65 17.22 -17.96
CA ASP A 79 -7.16 16.96 -19.31
C ASP A 79 -7.24 15.46 -19.65
N ASN A 80 -6.49 14.60 -18.95
CA ASN A 80 -6.57 13.15 -19.13
C ASN A 80 -7.78 12.53 -18.42
N ALA A 81 -8.35 13.21 -17.42
CA ALA A 81 -9.55 12.79 -16.69
C ALA A 81 -10.84 13.05 -17.49
N THR A 82 -10.87 12.53 -18.71
CA THR A 82 -12.02 12.66 -19.61
C THR A 82 -13.16 11.74 -19.18
N LEU A 83 -14.40 12.11 -19.52
CA LEU A 83 -15.58 11.26 -19.26
C LEU A 83 -15.43 9.85 -19.85
N ASN A 84 -14.76 9.72 -21.00
CA ASN A 84 -14.51 8.43 -21.65
C ASN A 84 -13.40 7.62 -20.97
N GLY A 85 -12.46 8.28 -20.31
CA GLY A 85 -11.44 7.60 -19.50
C GLY A 85 -12.01 7.09 -18.17
N ILE A 86 -13.07 7.71 -17.67
CA ILE A 86 -13.72 7.36 -16.40
C ILE A 86 -14.83 6.30 -16.56
N LYS A 87 -15.48 6.24 -17.73
CA LYS A 87 -16.61 5.34 -18.03
C LYS A 87 -16.19 4.08 -18.77
#